data_AF-A0A1W6MKA8-F1
#
_entry.id   AF-A0A1W6MKA8-F1
#
_cell.length_a   1.000
_cell.length_b   1.000
_cell.length_c   1.000
_cell.angle_alpha   90.00
_cell.angle_beta   90.00
_cell.angle_gamma   90.00
#
_symmetry.space_group_name_H-M   'P 1'
#
loop_
_entity.id
_entity.type
_entity.pdbx_description
1 polymer ?
#
loop_
_entity_poly.entity_id
_entity_poly.type
_entity_poly.pdbx_seq_one_letter_code
_entity_poly.pdbx_strand_id
1 'polypeptide(L)' 'MAVNKQRKEVALDQNTISILKAQAEKQGRKLKNYMEHILREQANNLEFTDEYKSMMDAKLEQYKKGKSLLMSEEEFKAQI' A
#
# COMPACT_ATOMS: atom_id res chain seq x y z
N MET A 1 11.44 -16.74 -17.70
CA MET A 1 9.98 -16.75 -17.84
C MET A 1 9.54 -15.39 -18.36
N ALA A 2 8.85 -15.33 -19.50
CA ALA A 2 8.41 -14.06 -20.07
C ALA A 2 7.30 -13.47 -19.20
N VAL A 3 7.63 -12.43 -18.41
CA VAL A 3 6.62 -11.65 -17.69
C VAL A 3 5.73 -11.00 -18.77
N ASN A 4 4.45 -11.34 -18.79
CA ASN A 4 3.49 -10.85 -19.77
C ASN A 4 3.23 -9.35 -19.52
N LYS A 5 4.12 -8.49 -20.03
CA LYS A 5 4.06 -7.03 -19.81
C LYS A 5 3.18 -6.39 -20.87
N GLN A 6 2.10 -5.73 -20.44
CA GLN A 6 1.29 -4.88 -21.31
C GLN A 6 1.83 -3.45 -21.32
N ARG A 7 1.91 -2.83 -22.51
CA ARG A 7 2.25 -1.40 -22.65
C ARG A 7 0.99 -0.56 -22.53
N LYS A 8 1.07 0.53 -21.78
CA LYS A 8 0.00 1.52 -21.61
C LYS A 8 0.57 2.91 -21.88
N GLU A 9 -0.15 3.70 -22.64
CA GLU A 9 0.12 5.12 -22.81
C GLU A 9 -0.54 5.89 -21.66
N VAL A 10 0.15 6.91 -21.14
CA VAL A 10 -0.34 7.75 -20.04
C VAL A 10 -0.08 9.21 -20.41
N ALA A 11 -1.13 10.01 -20.46
CA ALA A 11 -1.03 11.45 -20.62
C ALA A 11 -0.88 12.11 -19.24
N LEU A 12 0.19 12.87 -19.04
CA LEU A 12 0.48 13.60 -17.80
C LEU A 12 0.87 15.04 -18.16
N ASP A 13 0.53 15.99 -17.29
CA ASP A 13 0.97 17.36 -17.47
C ASP A 13 2.49 17.51 -17.21
N GLN A 14 3.05 18.61 -17.72
CA GLN A 14 4.49 18.84 -17.68
C GLN A 14 5.03 18.95 -16.24
N ASN A 15 4.24 19.48 -15.29
CA ASN A 15 4.67 19.62 -13.91
C ASN A 15 4.77 18.23 -13.26
N THR A 16 3.75 17.40 -13.43
CA THR A 16 3.75 16.01 -12.95
C THR A 16 4.93 15.21 -13.51
N ILE A 17 5.22 15.32 -14.81
CA ILE A 17 6.38 14.65 -15.42
C ILE A 17 7.69 15.12 -14.77
N SER A 18 7.81 16.40 -14.48
CA SER A 18 9.03 16.99 -13.90
C SER A 18 9.26 16.48 -12.47
N ILE A 19 8.20 16.41 -11.66
CA ILE A 19 8.26 15.87 -10.30
C ILE A 19 8.66 14.39 -10.33
N LEU A 20 8.02 13.58 -11.18
CA LEU A 20 8.32 12.14 -11.29
C LEU A 20 9.75 11.89 -11.77
N LYS A 21 10.28 12.73 -12.68
CA LYS A 21 11.69 12.64 -13.10
C LYS A 21 12.65 12.93 -11.96
N ALA A 22 12.42 14.01 -11.22
CA ALA A 22 13.27 14.36 -10.08
C ALA A 22 13.27 13.25 -9.01
N GLN A 23 12.12 12.62 -8.76
CA GLN A 23 12.02 11.48 -7.84
C GLN A 23 12.74 10.22 -8.38
N ALA A 24 12.61 9.94 -9.68
CA ALA A 24 13.32 8.83 -10.31
C ALA A 24 14.85 9.00 -10.22
N GLU A 25 15.35 10.22 -10.50
CA GLU A 25 16.77 10.57 -10.40
C GLU A 25 17.31 10.43 -8.98
N LYS A 26 16.56 10.92 -7.97
CA LYS A 26 16.91 10.74 -6.56
C LYS A 26 17.07 9.27 -6.16
N GLN A 27 16.36 8.36 -6.84
CA GLN A 27 16.45 6.91 -6.60
C GLN A 27 17.42 6.19 -7.54
N GLY A 28 18.14 6.93 -8.41
CA GLY A 28 19.04 6.34 -9.41
C GLY A 28 18.33 5.51 -10.47
N ARG A 29 17.06 5.83 -10.79
CA ARG A 29 16.20 5.06 -11.70
C ARG A 29 15.80 5.87 -12.92
N LYS A 30 15.56 5.18 -14.04
CA LYS A 30 14.88 5.78 -15.20
C LYS A 30 13.41 6.01 -14.86
N LEU A 31 12.83 7.11 -15.36
CA LEU A 31 11.41 7.48 -15.15
C LEU A 31 10.45 6.31 -15.39
N LYS A 32 10.62 5.57 -16.50
CA LYS A 32 9.81 4.39 -16.80
C LYS A 32 9.83 3.34 -15.68
N ASN A 33 11.02 2.99 -15.20
CA ASN A 33 11.19 1.96 -14.17
C ASN A 33 10.65 2.45 -12.83
N TYR A 34 10.76 3.75 -12.56
CA TYR A 34 10.18 4.39 -11.40
C TYR A 34 8.64 4.32 -11.43
N MET A 35 8.04 4.65 -12.57
CA MET A 35 6.59 4.54 -12.76
C MET A 35 6.09 3.09 -12.67
N GLU A 36 6.78 2.12 -13.30
CA GLU A 36 6.45 0.69 -13.16
C GLU A 36 6.49 0.24 -11.69
N HIS A 37 7.48 0.72 -10.93
CA HIS A 37 7.62 0.40 -9.51
C HIS A 37 6.48 0.96 -8.67
N ILE A 38 6.18 2.26 -8.79
CA ILE A 38 5.09 2.89 -8.03
C ILE A 38 3.77 2.23 -8.35
N LEU A 39 3.45 2.03 -9.64
CA LEU A 39 2.18 1.42 -10.04
C LEU A 39 2.01 0.02 -9.46
N ARG A 40 3.09 -0.76 -9.41
CA ARG A 40 3.08 -2.08 -8.77
C ARG A 40 2.87 -1.99 -7.26
N GLU A 41 3.55 -1.08 -6.57
CA GLU A 41 3.37 -0.90 -5.13
C GLU A 41 1.97 -0.42 -4.78
N GLN A 42 1.44 0.54 -5.53
CA GLN A 42 0.07 1.00 -5.37
C GLN A 42 -0.93 -0.13 -5.61
N ALA A 43 -0.75 -0.94 -6.65
CA ALA A 43 -1.60 -2.10 -6.90
C ALA A 43 -1.56 -3.11 -5.73
N ASN A 44 -0.36 -3.42 -5.23
CA ASN A 44 -0.21 -4.31 -4.08
C ASN A 44 -0.83 -3.74 -2.80
N ASN A 45 -0.80 -2.41 -2.62
CA ASN A 45 -1.41 -1.75 -1.47
C ASN A 45 -2.94 -1.69 -1.57
N LEU A 46 -3.52 -1.76 -2.77
CA LEU A 46 -4.96 -1.87 -2.97
C LEU A 46 -5.49 -3.26 -2.59
N GLU A 47 -4.67 -4.29 -2.72
CA GLU A 47 -4.99 -5.62 -2.22
C GLU A 47 -4.74 -5.68 -0.70
N PHE A 48 -5.78 -5.43 0.10
CA PHE A 48 -5.79 -5.98 1.45
C PHE A 48 -5.62 -7.49 1.30
N THR A 49 -4.55 -8.05 1.87
CA THR A 49 -4.34 -9.49 1.83
C THR A 49 -5.58 -10.17 2.39
N ASP A 50 -5.97 -11.32 1.81
CA ASP A 50 -7.13 -12.05 2.31
C ASP A 50 -6.94 -12.46 3.79
N GLU A 51 -5.68 -12.60 4.22
CA GLU A 51 -5.29 -12.71 5.62
C GLU A 51 -5.66 -11.49 6.46
N TYR A 52 -5.35 -10.27 5.99
CA TYR A 52 -5.73 -9.04 6.69
C TYR A 52 -7.24 -8.83 6.74
N LYS A 53 -7.95 -9.15 5.65
CA LYS A 53 -9.43 -9.13 5.62
C LYS A 53 -10.00 -10.13 6.63
N SER A 54 -9.50 -11.36 6.65
CA SER A 54 -9.94 -12.39 7.59
C SER A 54 -9.67 -12.01 9.04
N MET A 55 -8.52 -11.37 9.32
CA MET A 55 -8.19 -10.86 10.64
C MET A 55 -9.11 -9.71 11.06
N MET A 56 -9.47 -8.82 10.13
CA MET A 56 -10.45 -7.74 10.35
C MET A 56 -11.86 -8.29 10.58
N ASP A 57 -12.30 -9.27 9.79
CA ASP A 57 -13.59 -9.93 9.95
C ASP A 57 -13.68 -10.64 11.31
N ALA A 58 -12.62 -11.34 11.72
CA ALA A 58 -12.54 -11.97 13.04
C ALA A 58 -12.58 -10.95 14.19
N LYS A 59 -11.90 -9.80 14.04
CA LYS A 59 -11.96 -8.70 15.02
C LYS A 59 -13.35 -8.08 15.10
N LEU A 60 -14.00 -7.86 13.96
CA LEU A 60 -15.37 -7.34 13.88
C LEU A 60 -16.39 -8.31 14.50
N GLU A 61 -16.23 -9.61 14.28
CA GLU A 61 -17.05 -10.63 14.95
C GLU A 61 -16.86 -10.64 16.46
N GLN A 62 -15.63 -10.53 16.96
CA GLN A 62 -15.35 -10.47 18.40
C GLN A 62 -15.95 -9.21 19.04
N TYR A 63 -15.86 -8.08 18.34
CA TYR A 63 -16.48 -6.82 18.75
C TYR A 63 -18.01 -6.93 18.81
N LYS A 64 -18.65 -7.50 17.76
CA LYS A 64 -20.11 -7.75 17.73
C LYS A 64 -20.57 -8.72 18.81
N LYS A 65 -19.72 -9.68 19.20
CA LYS A 65 -19.98 -10.63 20.29
C LYS A 65 -19.73 -10.02 21.68
N GLY A 66 -19.48 -8.72 21.79
CA GLY A 66 -19.29 -8.01 23.06
C GLY A 66 -17.93 -8.26 23.74
N LYS A 67 -17.01 -8.98 23.08
CA LYS A 67 -15.62 -9.13 23.53
C LYS A 67 -14.81 -7.95 23.03
N SER A 68 -14.96 -6.83 23.73
CA SER A 68 -14.16 -5.65 23.47
C SER A 68 -12.72 -5.91 23.94
N LEU A 69 -11.80 -6.07 23.00
CA LEU A 69 -10.34 -6.03 23.25
C LEU A 69 -9.85 -4.59 23.54
N LEU A 70 -10.75 -3.67 23.89
CA LEU A 70 -10.43 -2.32 24.29
C LEU A 70 -9.91 -2.38 25.73
N MET A 71 -8.60 -2.42 25.87
CA MET A 71 -7.94 -2.04 27.13
C MET A 71 -7.75 -0.53 27.14
N SER A 72 -7.75 0.06 28.33
CA SER A 72 -7.43 1.48 28.48
C SER A 72 -5.96 1.75 28.10
N GLU A 73 -5.64 2.99 27.71
CA GLU A 73 -4.26 3.38 27.38
C GLU A 73 -3.31 3.17 28.58
N GLU A 74 -3.84 3.33 29.79
CA GLU A 74 -3.11 3.09 31.04
C GLU A 74 -2.77 1.60 31.24
N GLU A 75 -3.70 0.70 30.95
CA GLU A 75 -3.46 -0.76 31.01
C GLU A 75 -2.48 -1.25 29.95
N PHE A 76 -2.49 -0.65 28.76
CA PHE A 76 -1.53 -0.96 27.71
C PHE A 76 -0.11 -0.55 28.10
N LYS A 77 0.07 0.65 28.65
CA LYS A 77 1.37 1.15 29.11
C LYS A 77 1.95 0.37 30.29
N ALA A 78 1.11 -0.27 31.10
CA ALA A 78 1.55 -1.10 32.22
C ALA A 78 2.09 -2.49 31.81
N GLN A 79 1.87 -2.92 30.55
CA GLN A 79 2.30 -4.23 30.03
C GLN A 79 3.59 -4.16 29.19
N ILE A 80 4.19 -2.98 29.01
CA ILE A 80 5.42 -2.73 28.26
C ILE A 80 6.52 -2.31 29.23
#